data_AF-A0A8T4FKG2-F1
#
_entry.id   AF-A0A8T4FKG2-F1
#
_cell.length_a   1.000
_cell.length_b   1.000
_cell.length_c   1.000
_cell.angle_alpha   90.00
_cell.angle_beta   90.00
_cell.angle_gamma   90.00
#
_symmetry.space_group_name_H-M   'P 1'
#
loop_
_entity.id
_entity.type
_entity.pdbx_description
1 polymer ?
#
loop_
_entity_poly.entity_id
_entity_poly.type
_entity_poly.pdbx_seq_one_letter_code
_entity_poly.pdbx_strand_id
1 'polypeptide(L)'
;MTGSLSVRGNVLPIGGATYKIEAAAKAGIKTIIIPKSNLADVLIEDRYKAMVDVIPVNDIADVLKIALVDGPEKDKFLDKIAELARLSPADIIERFAPGKSDAPAAAN
;
A
#
# COMPACT_ATOMS: atom_id res chain seq x y z
N MET A 1 0.32 8.62 -3.69
CA MET A 1 1.31 7.95 -2.81
C MET A 1 2.68 7.94 -3.48
N THR A 2 3.76 7.84 -2.71
CA THR A 2 5.10 7.56 -3.21
C THR A 2 5.86 6.68 -2.21
N GLY A 3 6.75 5.83 -2.70
CA GLY A 3 7.50 4.88 -1.89
C GLY A 3 8.03 3.75 -2.76
N SER A 4 9.11 3.10 -2.33
CA SER A 4 9.54 1.83 -2.89
C SER A 4 8.97 0.69 -2.04
N LEU A 5 8.70 -0.48 -2.62
CA LEU A 5 8.11 -1.61 -1.90
C LEU A 5 9.07 -2.78 -1.84
N SER A 6 9.30 -3.33 -0.65
CA SER A 6 10.07 -4.57 -0.50
C SER A 6 9.19 -5.79 -0.76
N VAL A 7 9.79 -6.93 -1.11
CA VAL A 7 9.07 -8.21 -1.26
C VAL A 7 8.41 -8.68 0.05
N ARG A 8 8.84 -8.14 1.19
CA ARG A 8 8.25 -8.41 2.51
C ARG A 8 7.14 -7.43 2.88
N GLY A 9 6.79 -6.50 2.00
CA GLY A 9 5.71 -5.54 2.22
C GLY A 9 6.14 -4.24 2.91
N ASN A 10 7.43 -4.04 3.20
CA ASN A 10 7.91 -2.79 3.82
C ASN A 10 7.92 -1.65 2.80
N VAL A 11 7.46 -0.47 3.23
CA VAL A 11 7.55 0.77 2.47
C VAL A 11 8.91 1.41 2.74
N LEU A 12 9.70 1.55 1.68
CA LEU A 12 11.08 2.00 1.70
C LEU A 12 11.18 3.47 1.28
N PRO A 13 12.20 4.21 1.78
CA PRO A 13 12.38 5.62 1.49
C PRO A 13 12.62 5.87 0.00
N ILE A 14 12.29 7.08 -0.42
CA ILE A 14 12.50 7.57 -1.78
C ILE A 14 13.24 8.91 -1.77
N GLY A 15 13.85 9.25 -2.90
CA GLY A 15 14.37 10.58 -3.16
C GLY A 15 13.28 11.57 -3.57
N GLY A 16 13.48 12.84 -3.20
CA GLY A 16 12.63 13.96 -3.63
C GLY A 16 11.22 13.96 -3.04
N ALA A 17 11.03 13.49 -1.81
CA ALA A 17 9.72 13.43 -1.16
C ALA A 17 9.01 14.80 -1.15
N THR A 18 9.72 15.86 -0.74
CA THR A 18 9.21 17.25 -0.74
C THR A 18 8.65 17.66 -2.09
N TYR A 19 9.45 17.58 -3.16
CA TYR A 19 9.01 18.02 -4.50
C TYR A 19 7.82 17.22 -5.04
N LYS A 20 7.75 15.92 -4.71
CA LYS A 20 6.60 15.07 -5.06
C LYS A 20 5.33 15.47 -4.31
N ILE A 21 5.46 15.83 -3.03
CA ILE A 21 4.34 16.32 -2.23
C ILE A 21 3.81 17.64 -2.79
N GLU A 22 4.69 18.60 -3.08
CA GLU A 22 4.30 19.90 -3.63
C GLU A 22 3.69 19.78 -5.04
N ALA A 23 4.19 18.87 -5.86
CA ALA A 23 3.60 18.57 -7.16
C ALA A 23 2.16 18.03 -7.02
N ALA A 24 1.94 17.13 -6.05
CA ALA A 24 0.61 16.61 -5.74
C ALA A 24 -0.33 17.70 -5.19
N ALA A 25 0.18 18.59 -4.33
CA ALA A 25 -0.56 19.76 -3.84
C ALA A 25 -1.03 20.65 -5.00
N LYS A 26 -0.13 20.97 -5.94
CA LYS A 26 -0.45 21.75 -7.15
C LYS A 26 -1.49 21.08 -8.04
N ALA A 27 -1.49 19.75 -8.09
CA ALA A 27 -2.48 18.97 -8.84
C ALA A 27 -3.84 18.84 -8.12
N GLY A 28 -3.98 19.41 -6.91
CA GLY A 28 -5.21 19.33 -6.11
C GLY A 28 -5.40 18.00 -5.38
N ILE A 29 -4.36 17.16 -5.30
CA ILE A 29 -4.40 15.91 -4.54
C ILE A 29 -4.22 16.25 -3.06
N LYS A 30 -5.24 15.94 -2.26
CA LYS A 30 -5.28 16.28 -0.84
C LYS A 30 -4.51 15.29 0.02
N THR A 31 -4.61 13.99 -0.24
CA THR A 31 -4.02 12.97 0.65
C THR A 31 -2.79 12.34 0.01
N ILE A 32 -1.65 12.40 0.72
CA ILE A 32 -0.36 11.97 0.19
C ILE A 32 0.29 11.01 1.16
N ILE A 33 0.33 9.74 0.77
CA ILE A 33 1.02 8.69 1.52
C ILE A 33 2.52 8.71 1.17
N ILE A 34 3.37 8.71 2.20
CA ILE A 34 4.84 8.68 2.09
C ILE A 34 5.47 7.63 3.03
N PRO A 35 6.70 7.17 2.77
CA PRO A 35 7.42 6.32 3.71
C PRO A 35 7.67 7.09 5.01
N LYS A 36 7.44 6.45 6.17
CA LYS A 36 7.68 7.08 7.48
C LYS A 36 9.12 7.56 7.64
N SER A 37 10.07 6.84 7.04
CA SER A 37 11.49 7.20 7.03
C SER A 37 11.79 8.52 6.32
N ASN A 38 10.94 8.98 5.40
CA ASN A 38 11.12 10.27 4.73
C ASN A 38 10.55 11.45 5.53
N LEU A 39 9.78 11.23 6.60
CA LEU A 39 9.06 12.30 7.29
C LEU A 39 10.00 13.41 7.81
N ALA A 40 11.20 13.05 8.27
CA ALA A 40 12.19 14.00 8.74
C ALA A 40 12.82 14.85 7.61
N ASP A 41 12.83 14.35 6.38
CA ASP A 41 13.41 15.02 5.21
C ASP A 41 12.41 15.91 4.46
N VAL A 42 11.15 15.89 4.86
CA VAL A 42 10.06 16.60 4.19
C VAL A 42 10.02 18.07 4.65
N LEU A 43 10.34 18.96 3.73
CA LEU A 43 10.44 20.42 3.95
C LEU A 43 9.49 21.17 3.02
N ILE A 44 8.19 21.05 3.28
CA ILE A 44 7.13 21.64 2.44
C ILE A 44 7.04 23.16 2.69
N GLU A 45 6.91 23.96 1.63
CA GLU A 45 6.62 25.40 1.78
C GLU A 45 5.24 25.65 2.40
N ASP A 46 5.10 26.70 3.21
CA ASP A 46 3.87 26.98 3.97
C ASP A 46 2.60 27.08 3.10
N ARG A 47 2.74 27.59 1.87
CA ARG A 47 1.63 27.69 0.91
C ARG A 47 1.01 26.34 0.53
N TYR A 48 1.78 25.24 0.60
CA TYR A 48 1.29 23.90 0.28
C TYR A 48 0.86 23.11 1.53
N LYS A 49 1.37 23.46 2.72
CA LYS A 49 1.05 22.73 3.97
C LYS A 49 -0.45 22.65 4.24
N ALA A 50 -1.20 23.70 3.94
CA ALA A 50 -2.66 23.72 4.13
C ALA A 50 -3.44 22.97 3.02
N MET A 51 -2.79 22.62 1.92
CA MET A 51 -3.44 21.98 0.76
C MET A 51 -3.43 20.45 0.85
N VAL A 52 -2.53 19.88 1.64
CA VAL A 52 -2.26 18.45 1.67
C VAL A 52 -2.20 17.89 3.08
N ASP A 53 -2.67 16.67 3.22
CA ASP A 53 -2.52 15.82 4.39
C ASP A 53 -1.50 14.72 4.06
N VAL A 54 -0.37 14.74 4.76
CA VAL A 54 0.76 13.84 4.53
C VAL A 54 0.71 12.72 5.55
N ILE A 55 0.49 11.49 5.07
CA ILE A 55 0.30 10.31 5.91
C ILE A 55 1.54 9.41 5.81
N PRO A 56 2.37 9.32 6.87
CA PRO A 56 3.52 8.43 6.89
C PRO A 56 3.10 6.98 7.15
N VAL A 57 3.69 6.03 6.43
CA VAL A 57 3.39 4.59 6.54
C VAL A 57 4.66 3.74 6.64
N ASN A 58 4.55 2.53 7.21
CA ASN A 58 5.69 1.60 7.33
C ASN A 58 5.60 0.43 6.37
N ASP A 59 4.38 -0.01 6.04
CA ASP A 59 4.14 -1.19 5.24
C ASP A 59 2.96 -1.01 4.27
N ILE A 60 2.82 -1.97 3.36
CA ILE A 60 1.78 -1.97 2.35
C ILE A 60 0.38 -2.13 2.93
N ALA A 61 0.23 -2.73 4.12
CA ALA A 61 -1.09 -2.88 4.74
C ALA A 61 -1.63 -1.51 5.18
N ASP A 62 -0.78 -0.64 5.73
CA ASP A 62 -1.12 0.75 6.02
C ASP A 62 -1.57 1.50 4.75
N VAL A 63 -0.81 1.34 3.66
CA VAL A 63 -1.13 1.97 2.36
C VAL A 63 -2.51 1.53 1.87
N LEU A 64 -2.79 0.23 1.86
CA LEU A 64 -4.05 -0.32 1.38
C LEU A 64 -5.24 0.12 2.24
N LYS A 65 -5.05 0.24 3.56
CA LYS A 65 -6.10 0.76 4.46
C LYS A 65 -6.47 2.21 4.15
N ILE A 66 -5.53 3.02 3.70
CA ILE A 66 -5.78 4.45 3.39
C ILE A 66 -6.28 4.62 1.96
N ALA A 67 -5.70 3.88 1.01
CA ALA A 67 -5.94 4.08 -0.41
C ALA A 67 -7.24 3.44 -0.93
N LEU A 68 -7.72 2.37 -0.28
CA LEU A 68 -8.94 1.67 -0.68
C LEU A 68 -10.18 2.30 -0.05
N VAL A 69 -11.24 2.42 -0.85
CA VAL A 69 -12.56 2.91 -0.44
C VAL A 69 -13.16 1.99 0.63
N ASP A 70 -13.73 2.57 1.68
CA ASP A 70 -14.35 1.82 2.75
C ASP A 70 -15.55 1.00 2.27
N GLY A 71 -15.66 -0.23 2.76
CA GLY A 71 -16.74 -1.14 2.42
C GLY A 71 -16.37 -2.61 2.65
N PRO A 72 -17.35 -3.52 2.57
CA PRO A 72 -17.14 -4.94 2.84
C PRO A 72 -16.16 -5.61 1.88
N GLU A 73 -15.97 -5.07 0.68
CA GLU A 73 -14.99 -5.57 -0.27
C GLU A 73 -13.55 -5.26 0.14
N LYS A 74 -13.32 -4.09 0.74
CA LYS A 74 -12.01 -3.71 1.29
C LYS A 74 -11.60 -4.67 2.39
N ASP A 75 -12.50 -4.95 3.33
CA ASP A 75 -12.20 -5.86 4.45
C ASP A 75 -11.86 -7.27 3.93
N LYS A 76 -12.69 -7.81 3.03
CA LYS A 76 -12.42 -9.10 2.38
C LYS A 76 -11.10 -9.13 1.62
N PHE A 77 -10.72 -8.03 0.97
CA PHE A 77 -9.46 -7.94 0.26
C PHE A 77 -8.27 -7.90 1.23
N LEU A 78 -8.35 -7.09 2.29
CA LEU A 78 -7.31 -7.00 3.31
C LEU A 78 -7.11 -8.34 4.03
N ASP A 79 -8.18 -9.07 4.33
CA ASP A 79 -8.13 -10.40 4.93
C ASP A 79 -7.38 -11.40 4.03
N LYS A 80 -7.68 -11.41 2.73
CA LYS A 80 -6.98 -12.26 1.74
C LYS A 80 -5.49 -11.94 1.67
N ILE A 81 -5.13 -10.65 1.65
CA ILE A 81 -3.72 -10.24 1.63
C ILE A 81 -3.01 -10.65 2.92
N ALA A 82 -3.67 -10.50 4.08
CA ALA A 82 -3.13 -10.92 5.36
C ALA A 82 -2.94 -12.45 5.45
N GLU A 83 -3.85 -13.23 4.85
CA GLU A 83 -3.72 -14.68 4.73
C GLU A 83 -2.50 -15.05 3.87
N LEU A 84 -2.38 -14.45 2.67
CA LEU A 84 -1.25 -14.69 1.77
C LEU A 84 0.10 -14.35 2.40
N ALA A 85 0.17 -13.26 3.17
CA ALA A 85 1.40 -12.85 3.86
C ALA A 85 1.85 -13.83 4.96
N ARG A 86 0.97 -14.70 5.46
CA ARG A 86 1.27 -15.71 6.48
C ARG A 86 1.60 -17.08 5.88
N LEU A 87 1.39 -17.28 4.58
CA LEU A 87 1.68 -18.55 3.93
C LEU A 87 3.18 -18.82 3.95
N SER A 88 3.55 -20.06 4.26
CA SER A 88 4.91 -20.52 4.05
C SER A 88 5.17 -20.72 2.55
N PRO A 89 6.45 -20.75 2.12
CA PRO A 89 6.78 -21.09 0.74
C PRO A 89 6.20 -22.44 0.29
N ALA A 90 6.07 -23.41 1.21
CA ALA A 90 5.46 -24.71 0.90
C ALA A 90 3.96 -24.57 0.61
N ASP A 91 3.23 -23.79 1.41
CA ASP A 91 1.79 -23.56 1.21
C ASP A 91 1.51 -22.83 -0.11
N ILE A 92 2.39 -21.88 -0.49
CA ILE A 92 2.30 -21.16 -1.77
C ILE A 92 2.50 -22.13 -2.93
N ILE A 93 3.52 -22.99 -2.85
CA ILE A 93 3.78 -23.99 -3.89
C ILE A 93 2.59 -24.95 -3.98
N GLU A 94 2.05 -25.43 -2.88
CA GLU A 94 0.89 -26.34 -2.90
C GLU A 94 -0.35 -25.68 -3.53
N ARG A 95 -0.59 -24.42 -3.19
CA ARG A 95 -1.79 -23.66 -3.62
C ARG A 95 -1.71 -23.20 -5.08
N PHE A 96 -0.52 -22.88 -5.58
CA PHE A 96 -0.33 -22.27 -6.90
C PHE A 96 0.50 -23.14 -7.87
N ALA A 97 0.81 -24.40 -7.52
CA ALA A 97 1.50 -25.32 -8.43
C ALA A 97 0.66 -25.56 -9.71
N PRO A 98 1.29 -25.49 -10.90
CA PRO A 98 0.60 -25.76 -12.15
C PRO A 98 0.12 -27.23 -12.18
N GLY A 99 -1.19 -27.45 -12.33
CA GLY A 99 -1.78 -28.78 -12.50
C GLY A 99 -2.94 -29.14 -11.56
N LYS A 100 -3.26 -28.33 -10.53
CA LYS A 100 -4.53 -28.44 -9.80
C LYS A 100 -5.53 -27.47 -10.44
N SER A 101 -6.47 -28.00 -11.22
CA SER A 101 -7.54 -27.23 -11.83
C SER A 101 -8.44 -26.58 -10.78
N ASP A 102 -8.86 -25.35 -11.03
CA ASP A 102 -10.07 -24.74 -10.50
C ASP A 102 -11.31 -25.51 -11.00
N ALA A 103 -11.43 -26.79 -10.66
CA ALA A 103 -12.67 -27.51 -10.87
C ALA A 103 -13.65 -27.04 -9.79
N PRO A 104 -14.76 -26.37 -10.14
CA PRO A 104 -15.78 -26.07 -9.16
C PRO A 104 -16.28 -27.39 -8.58
N ALA A 105 -16.37 -27.46 -7.25
CA ALA A 105 -16.99 -28.58 -6.57
C ALA A 105 -18.40 -28.78 -7.14
N ALA A 106 -18.57 -29.84 -7.93
CA ALA A 106 -19.86 -30.25 -8.43
C ALA A 106 -20.72 -30.62 -7.21
N ALA A 107 -21.79 -29.87 -7.02
CA ALA A 107 -22.87 -30.23 -6.11
C ALA A 107 -23.50 -31.56 -6.59
N ASN A 108 -23.60 -32.52 -5.69
CA ASN A 108 -24.59 -33.60 -5.68
C ASN A 108 -24.85 -33.99 -4.22
#